data_AF-A0A8C3T2E7-F1
#
_entry.id   AF-A0A8C3T2E7-F1
#
_cell.length_a   1.000
_cell.length_b   1.000
_cell.length_c   1.000
_cell.angle_alpha   90.00
_cell.angle_beta   90.00
_cell.angle_gamma   90.00
#
_symmetry.space_group_name_H-M   'P 1'
#
loop_
_entity.id
_entity.type
_entity.pdbx_description
1 polymer ?
#
loop_
_entity_poly.entity_id
_entity_poly.type
_entity_poly.pdbx_seq_one_letter_code
_entity_poly.pdbx_strand_id
1 'polypeptide(L)'
;MAVTLEQAQRVGYTLLKGLLRFGFMVANNLVAIPSYILYLIILQPLRLLDSKRFWYIEGVLFKWLLAMVASWGWWAGYTVVEWGDDVKVVSEDEAMMLVNHQATGDVCTLMMCLQDKGTVVRQMMWLMDHIFKYTNFGIVSLLHGDFFIRQGKAHRDQQLVLLKDHLDKHYRSRDRKWIVLFPEGGFLRKRRETSQAFAKKNDLPFLTHVTLPRLGATQVILKSLVAQQENGTPAGGDAMVAESKSKGLQWVIDTTIAYPNAEPIDIQTWILGYRRPTVTHVHYRIFPIKDVPAEPEALTDWLYQRFIEKEDLLSHFYKTGAFPPLQGQAKAISREMTLSNLWLIVIQSLAFLSGVMWYCIFQYFYHCLF
;
A
#
# COMPACT_ATOMS: atom_id res chain seq x y z
N MET A 1 -37.19 -11.05 -20.41
CA MET A 1 -37.52 -11.24 -18.98
C MET A 1 -38.02 -9.90 -18.44
N ALA A 2 -39.27 -9.81 -18.01
CA ALA A 2 -39.80 -8.60 -17.39
C ALA A 2 -39.11 -8.39 -16.03
N VAL A 3 -38.48 -7.24 -15.84
CA VAL A 3 -37.89 -6.84 -14.56
C VAL A 3 -39.04 -6.64 -13.57
N THR A 4 -39.03 -7.33 -12.43
CA THR A 4 -40.06 -7.14 -11.41
C THR A 4 -39.93 -5.75 -10.80
N LEU A 5 -41.05 -5.17 -10.33
CA LEU A 5 -41.04 -3.83 -9.69
C LEU A 5 -40.03 -3.77 -8.54
N GLU A 6 -39.92 -4.85 -7.76
CA GLU A 6 -38.96 -5.00 -6.67
C GLU A 6 -37.49 -5.01 -7.16
N GLN A 7 -37.23 -5.70 -8.27
CA GLN A 7 -35.90 -5.69 -8.89
C GLN A 7 -35.55 -4.30 -9.44
N ALA A 8 -36.52 -3.60 -10.03
CA ALA A 8 -36.34 -2.22 -10.50
C ALA A 8 -36.08 -1.25 -9.33
N GLN A 9 -36.82 -1.35 -8.23
CA GLN A 9 -36.60 -0.56 -7.01
C GLN A 9 -35.22 -0.81 -6.40
N ARG A 10 -34.78 -2.07 -6.31
CA ARG A 10 -33.46 -2.44 -5.79
C ARG A 10 -32.33 -1.89 -6.66
N VAL A 11 -32.48 -1.96 -7.98
CA VAL A 11 -31.52 -1.38 -8.93
C VAL A 11 -31.49 0.14 -8.79
N GLY A 12 -32.65 0.79 -8.73
CA GLY A 12 -32.75 2.24 -8.54
C GLY A 12 -32.09 2.72 -7.24
N TYR A 13 -32.34 2.03 -6.13
CA TYR A 13 -31.69 2.33 -4.84
C TYR A 13 -30.17 2.15 -4.90
N THR A 14 -29.69 1.07 -5.51
CA THR A 14 -28.25 0.79 -5.65
C THR A 14 -27.57 1.86 -6.51
N LEU A 15 -28.21 2.28 -7.60
CA LEU A 15 -27.72 3.34 -8.48
C LEU A 15 -27.67 4.69 -7.75
N LEU A 16 -28.74 5.09 -7.06
CA LEU A 16 -28.77 6.34 -6.29
C LEU A 16 -27.69 6.34 -5.20
N LYS A 17 -27.58 5.25 -4.43
CA LYS A 17 -26.52 5.08 -3.42
C LYS A 17 -25.13 5.19 -4.06
N GLY A 18 -24.91 4.54 -5.19
CA GLY A 18 -23.65 4.61 -5.93
C GLY A 18 -23.31 6.02 -6.39
N LEU A 19 -24.28 6.77 -6.92
CA LEU A 19 -24.11 8.16 -7.35
C LEU A 19 -23.79 9.10 -6.17
N LEU A 20 -24.49 8.96 -5.05
CA LEU A 20 -24.22 9.76 -3.84
C LEU A 20 -22.81 9.50 -3.31
N ARG A 21 -22.38 8.23 -3.27
CA ARG A 21 -21.04 7.85 -2.83
C ARG A 21 -19.96 8.34 -3.79
N PHE A 22 -20.22 8.25 -5.10
CA PHE A 22 -19.33 8.81 -6.11
C PHE A 22 -19.21 10.34 -5.96
N GLY A 23 -20.34 11.03 -5.81
CA GLY A 23 -20.37 12.48 -5.59
C GLY A 23 -19.60 12.88 -4.33
N PHE A 24 -19.78 12.14 -3.23
CA PHE A 24 -19.02 12.34 -2.00
C PHE A 24 -17.51 12.14 -2.22
N MET A 25 -17.11 11.06 -2.90
CA MET A 25 -15.70 10.80 -3.24
C MET A 25 -15.09 11.93 -4.09
N VAL A 26 -15.83 12.42 -5.10
CA VAL A 26 -15.38 13.55 -5.93
C VAL A 26 -15.23 14.82 -5.10
N ALA A 27 -16.25 15.19 -4.33
CA ALA A 27 -16.21 16.38 -3.47
C ALA A 27 -15.05 16.31 -2.46
N ASN A 28 -14.84 15.14 -1.85
CA ASN A 28 -13.74 14.88 -0.94
C ASN A 28 -12.38 15.09 -1.63
N ASN A 29 -12.16 14.46 -2.79
CA ASN A 29 -10.90 14.61 -3.53
C ASN A 29 -10.65 16.06 -3.99
N LEU A 30 -11.71 16.80 -4.35
CA LEU A 30 -11.62 18.21 -4.75
C LEU A 30 -11.19 19.14 -3.60
N VAL A 31 -11.48 18.79 -2.35
CA VAL A 31 -11.03 19.60 -1.20
C VAL A 31 -9.74 19.07 -0.59
N ALA A 32 -9.60 17.76 -0.44
CA ALA A 32 -8.51 17.14 0.32
C ALA A 32 -7.17 17.17 -0.43
N ILE A 33 -7.16 16.88 -1.73
CA ILE A 33 -5.92 16.81 -2.52
C ILE A 33 -5.34 18.20 -2.75
N PRO A 34 -6.11 19.22 -3.21
CA PRO A 34 -5.59 20.58 -3.29
C PRO A 34 -5.14 21.12 -1.93
N SER A 35 -5.91 20.87 -0.86
CA SER A 35 -5.51 21.25 0.49
C SER A 35 -4.14 20.68 0.87
N TYR A 36 -3.94 19.38 0.65
CA TYR A 36 -2.67 18.71 0.90
C TYR A 36 -1.52 19.38 0.15
N ILE A 37 -1.69 19.62 -1.16
CA ILE A 37 -0.68 20.27 -2.00
C ILE A 37 -0.36 21.68 -1.46
N LEU A 38 -1.37 22.46 -1.12
CA LEU A 38 -1.22 23.83 -0.61
C LEU A 38 -0.51 23.87 0.74
N TYR A 39 -0.83 22.94 1.65
CA TYR A 39 -0.08 22.79 2.89
C TYR A 39 1.39 22.49 2.62
N LEU A 40 1.71 21.58 1.68
CA LEU A 40 3.10 21.31 1.35
C LEU A 40 3.81 22.52 0.72
N ILE A 41 3.11 23.33 -0.07
CA ILE A 41 3.68 24.57 -0.63
C ILE A 41 3.98 25.59 0.48
N ILE A 42 3.02 25.86 1.36
CA ILE A 42 3.22 26.80 2.48
C ILE A 42 4.30 26.32 3.45
N LEU A 43 4.43 25.00 3.65
CA LEU A 43 5.42 24.43 4.57
C LEU A 43 6.82 24.25 3.94
N GLN A 44 7.09 24.72 2.71
CA GLN A 44 8.44 24.63 2.13
C GLN A 44 9.53 25.35 2.97
N PRO A 45 9.30 26.53 3.60
CA PRO A 45 10.30 27.12 4.50
C PRO A 45 10.62 26.21 5.68
N LEU A 46 9.61 25.52 6.24
CA LEU A 46 9.82 24.54 7.32
C LEU A 46 10.70 23.38 6.83
N ARG A 47 10.55 22.94 5.59
CA ARG A 47 11.40 21.89 5.02
C ARG A 47 12.89 22.28 5.00
N LEU A 48 13.19 23.55 4.75
CA LEU A 48 14.57 24.06 4.72
C LEU A 48 15.16 24.20 6.12
N LEU A 49 14.33 24.58 7.10
CA LEU A 49 14.76 24.83 8.48
C LEU A 49 14.78 23.56 9.35
N ASP A 50 13.77 22.70 9.19
CA ASP A 50 13.59 21.45 9.93
C ASP A 50 12.90 20.41 9.03
N SER A 51 13.70 19.76 8.19
CA SER A 51 13.26 18.71 7.28
C SER A 51 12.58 17.54 8.02
N LYS A 52 13.07 17.18 9.23
CA LYS A 52 12.50 16.06 10.02
C LYS A 52 11.04 16.37 10.41
N ARG A 53 10.76 17.57 10.91
CA ARG A 53 9.38 17.99 11.23
C ARG A 53 8.50 18.12 9.99
N PHE A 54 9.05 18.62 8.88
CA PHE A 54 8.29 18.69 7.63
C PHE A 54 7.78 17.32 7.18
N TRP A 55 8.64 16.29 7.13
CA TRP A 55 8.25 14.94 6.72
C TRP A 55 7.34 14.25 7.73
N TYR A 56 7.48 14.56 9.02
CA TYR A 56 6.51 14.13 10.03
C TYR A 56 5.10 14.67 9.72
N ILE A 57 4.98 15.99 9.48
CA ILE A 57 3.69 16.63 9.18
C ILE A 57 3.12 16.11 7.87
N GLU A 58 3.93 16.06 6.82
CA GLU A 58 3.53 15.54 5.51
C GLU A 58 3.01 14.11 5.62
N GLY A 59 3.71 13.23 6.34
CA GLY A 59 3.26 11.87 6.53
C GLY A 59 1.93 11.80 7.32
N VAL A 60 1.70 12.68 8.30
CA VAL A 60 0.42 12.72 9.02
C VAL A 60 -0.71 13.09 8.08
N LEU A 61 -0.51 14.10 7.22
CA LEU A 61 -1.47 14.47 6.19
C LEU A 61 -1.70 13.34 5.18
N PHE A 62 -0.65 12.64 4.77
CA PHE A 62 -0.72 11.46 3.91
C PHE A 62 -1.56 10.35 4.57
N LYS A 63 -1.31 10.05 5.85
CA LYS A 63 -2.12 9.09 6.63
C LYS A 63 -3.60 9.44 6.64
N TRP A 64 -3.94 10.72 6.75
CA TRP A 64 -5.33 11.18 6.72
C TRP A 64 -5.96 11.01 5.34
N LEU A 65 -5.25 11.35 4.26
CA LEU A 65 -5.73 11.11 2.90
C LEU A 65 -6.02 9.63 2.66
N LEU A 66 -5.14 8.74 3.11
CA LEU A 66 -5.36 7.30 2.91
C LEU A 66 -6.48 6.77 3.81
N ALA A 67 -6.72 7.38 4.97
CA ALA A 67 -7.88 7.06 5.81
C ALA A 67 -9.19 7.48 5.12
N MET A 68 -9.21 8.58 4.36
CA MET A 68 -10.36 8.95 3.52
C MET A 68 -10.60 7.91 2.43
N VAL A 69 -9.55 7.41 1.78
CA VAL A 69 -9.67 6.30 0.80
C VAL A 69 -10.21 5.04 1.47
N ALA A 70 -9.67 4.68 2.64
CA ALA A 70 -10.15 3.53 3.42
C ALA A 70 -11.63 3.66 3.83
N SER A 71 -12.09 4.89 4.12
CA SER A 71 -13.48 5.17 4.47
C SER A 71 -14.49 4.80 3.36
N TRP A 72 -14.05 4.81 2.10
CA TRP A 72 -14.90 4.40 0.97
C TRP A 72 -15.36 2.96 1.16
N GLY A 73 -14.45 2.02 1.40
CA GLY A 73 -14.82 0.62 1.63
C GLY A 73 -15.49 0.40 2.99
N TRP A 74 -14.98 1.07 4.03
CA TRP A 74 -15.49 0.93 5.39
C TRP A 74 -16.99 1.21 5.47
N TRP A 75 -17.44 2.36 4.94
CA TRP A 75 -18.86 2.72 4.93
C TRP A 75 -19.69 1.95 3.89
N ALA A 76 -19.05 1.22 2.98
CA ALA A 76 -19.75 0.26 2.11
C ALA A 76 -19.96 -1.11 2.78
N GLY A 77 -19.35 -1.36 3.94
CA GLY A 77 -19.32 -2.67 4.58
C GLY A 77 -18.29 -3.62 3.97
N TYR A 78 -17.28 -3.09 3.26
CA TYR A 78 -16.10 -3.86 2.87
C TYR A 78 -15.07 -3.75 4.00
N THR A 79 -14.89 -4.85 4.73
CA THR A 79 -14.05 -4.89 5.93
C THR A 79 -12.90 -5.87 5.74
N VAL A 80 -11.96 -5.86 6.69
CA VAL A 80 -10.77 -6.71 6.62
C VAL A 80 -10.66 -7.57 7.88
N VAL A 81 -10.34 -8.85 7.68
CA VAL A 81 -9.91 -9.76 8.74
C VAL A 81 -8.45 -10.12 8.54
N GLU A 82 -7.66 -9.92 9.57
CA GLU A 82 -6.23 -10.19 9.61
C GLU A 82 -5.95 -11.59 10.20
N TRP A 83 -4.94 -12.26 9.67
CA TRP A 83 -4.53 -13.63 10.04
C TRP A 83 -3.00 -13.71 10.14
N GLY A 84 -2.50 -14.74 10.83
CA GLY A 84 -1.07 -14.98 10.96
C GLY A 84 -0.41 -14.06 12.00
N ASP A 85 0.78 -13.57 11.69
CA ASP A 85 1.58 -12.76 12.61
C ASP A 85 0.99 -11.36 12.84
N ASP A 86 1.21 -10.78 14.02
CA ASP A 86 0.81 -9.39 14.29
C ASP A 86 1.88 -8.39 13.84
N VAL A 87 1.64 -7.74 12.70
CA VAL A 87 2.55 -6.74 12.15
C VAL A 87 2.73 -5.49 13.03
N LYS A 88 1.89 -5.29 14.06
CA LYS A 88 2.09 -4.22 15.07
C LYS A 88 3.45 -4.33 15.76
N VAL A 89 3.99 -5.54 15.92
CA VAL A 89 5.25 -5.76 16.63
C VAL A 89 6.47 -5.21 15.87
N VAL A 90 6.35 -5.01 14.55
CA VAL A 90 7.41 -4.48 13.67
C VAL A 90 7.03 -3.13 13.04
N SER A 91 5.97 -2.46 13.53
CA SER A 91 5.44 -1.24 12.92
C SER A 91 6.41 -0.07 12.91
N GLU A 92 7.30 -0.02 13.90
CA GLU A 92 8.27 1.07 14.08
C GLU A 92 9.66 0.76 13.49
N ASP A 93 9.87 -0.45 12.96
CA ASP A 93 11.12 -0.86 12.31
C ASP A 93 11.04 -0.67 10.78
N GLU A 94 12.20 -0.68 10.10
CA GLU A 94 12.23 -0.68 8.64
C GLU A 94 11.83 -2.07 8.10
N ALA A 95 10.82 -2.14 7.22
CA ALA A 95 10.30 -3.39 6.68
C ALA A 95 9.95 -3.31 5.18
N MET A 96 10.12 -4.41 4.46
CA MET A 96 9.65 -4.57 3.08
C MET A 96 8.45 -5.52 3.07
N MET A 97 7.33 -5.05 2.54
CA MET A 97 6.07 -5.80 2.44
C MET A 97 5.89 -6.37 1.04
N LEU A 98 5.84 -7.70 0.93
CA LEU A 98 5.64 -8.44 -0.31
C LEU A 98 4.19 -8.92 -0.39
N VAL A 99 3.45 -8.43 -1.39
CA VAL A 99 2.01 -8.67 -1.49
C VAL A 99 1.67 -9.35 -2.81
N ASN A 100 0.80 -10.36 -2.79
CA ASN A 100 0.17 -10.86 -4.02
C ASN A 100 -0.75 -9.79 -4.63
N HIS A 101 -1.00 -9.85 -5.93
CA HIS A 101 -1.72 -8.80 -6.64
C HIS A 101 -2.87 -9.35 -7.48
N GLN A 102 -4.09 -9.15 -7.02
CA GLN A 102 -5.30 -9.67 -7.66
C GLN A 102 -6.11 -8.56 -8.34
N ALA A 103 -6.27 -7.38 -7.71
CA ALA A 103 -7.07 -6.28 -8.24
C ALA A 103 -6.65 -4.90 -7.71
N THR A 104 -7.27 -3.84 -8.22
CA THR A 104 -7.02 -2.47 -7.73
C THR A 104 -7.46 -2.26 -6.29
N GLY A 105 -8.41 -3.06 -5.77
CA GLY A 105 -8.84 -3.01 -4.37
C GLY A 105 -7.79 -3.51 -3.37
N ASP A 106 -6.72 -4.17 -3.82
CA ASP A 106 -5.63 -4.61 -2.93
C ASP A 106 -4.98 -3.40 -2.24
N VAL A 107 -4.79 -2.31 -3.00
CA VAL A 107 -4.23 -1.06 -2.50
C VAL A 107 -5.17 -0.44 -1.45
N CYS A 108 -6.47 -0.38 -1.72
CA CYS A 108 -7.46 0.12 -0.75
C CYS A 108 -7.52 -0.74 0.51
N THR A 109 -7.37 -2.06 0.36
CA THR A 109 -7.33 -3.02 1.47
C THR A 109 -6.13 -2.75 2.38
N LEU A 110 -4.94 -2.55 1.81
CA LEU A 110 -3.74 -2.21 2.58
C LEU A 110 -3.82 -0.82 3.22
N MET A 111 -4.37 0.17 2.50
CA MET A 111 -4.63 1.51 3.05
C MET A 111 -5.62 1.48 4.21
N MET A 112 -6.50 0.49 4.27
CA MET A 112 -7.41 0.25 5.39
C MET A 112 -6.68 -0.47 6.54
N CYS A 113 -6.18 -1.69 6.31
CA CYS A 113 -5.74 -2.56 7.41
C CYS A 113 -4.46 -2.09 8.13
N LEU A 114 -3.67 -1.22 7.50
CA LEU A 114 -2.47 -0.65 8.11
C LEU A 114 -2.75 0.60 8.97
N GLN A 115 -3.97 1.14 9.00
CA GLN A 115 -4.24 2.42 9.67
C GLN A 115 -4.03 2.43 11.18
N ASP A 116 -4.29 1.30 11.83
CA ASP A 116 -4.13 1.09 13.28
C ASP A 116 -2.74 0.52 13.63
N LYS A 117 -1.79 0.51 12.69
CA LYS A 117 -0.44 -0.05 12.84
C LYS A 117 0.60 1.05 13.09
N GLY A 118 0.43 1.84 14.16
CA GLY A 118 1.40 2.88 14.54
C GLY A 118 1.68 3.90 13.44
N THR A 119 2.96 4.08 13.10
CA THR A 119 3.43 5.02 12.08
C THR A 119 3.49 4.43 10.67
N VAL A 120 3.09 3.17 10.45
CA VAL A 120 3.26 2.47 9.16
C VAL A 120 2.71 3.28 7.98
N VAL A 121 1.43 3.67 8.02
CA VAL A 121 0.82 4.43 6.91
C VAL A 121 1.50 5.78 6.68
N ARG A 122 2.03 6.40 7.74
CA ARG A 122 2.75 7.68 7.68
C ARG A 122 4.09 7.53 6.95
N GLN A 123 4.75 6.39 7.12
CA GLN A 123 6.14 6.14 6.74
C GLN A 123 6.28 5.07 5.65
N MET A 124 5.18 4.64 5.00
CA MET A 124 5.23 3.67 3.92
C MET A 124 5.44 4.33 2.57
N MET A 125 6.23 3.69 1.72
CA MET A 125 6.47 4.07 0.34
C MET A 125 5.87 3.00 -0.58
N TRP A 126 5.18 3.45 -1.62
CA TRP A 126 4.62 2.57 -2.64
C TRP A 126 5.57 2.40 -3.83
N LEU A 127 5.71 1.17 -4.32
CA LEU A 127 6.21 0.89 -5.66
C LEU A 127 5.03 0.59 -6.59
N MET A 128 4.79 1.47 -7.55
CA MET A 128 3.58 1.43 -8.41
C MET A 128 3.91 1.52 -9.88
N ASP A 129 3.01 1.04 -10.74
CA ASP A 129 3.13 1.25 -12.19
C ASP A 129 3.12 2.74 -12.55
N HIS A 130 3.96 3.15 -13.51
CA HIS A 130 4.07 4.53 -13.97
C HIS A 130 2.74 5.17 -14.39
N ILE A 131 1.76 4.39 -14.86
CA ILE A 131 0.46 4.90 -15.29
C ILE A 131 -0.27 5.59 -14.12
N PHE A 132 -0.04 5.12 -12.88
CA PHE A 132 -0.70 5.69 -11.70
C PHE A 132 -0.30 7.14 -11.43
N LYS A 133 0.85 7.61 -11.93
CA LYS A 133 1.31 9.01 -11.79
C LYS A 133 0.30 10.03 -12.32
N TYR A 134 -0.53 9.65 -13.29
CA TYR A 134 -1.53 10.52 -13.91
C TYR A 134 -2.90 10.50 -13.21
N THR A 135 -2.99 9.86 -12.04
CA THR A 135 -4.22 9.81 -11.24
C THR A 135 -4.15 10.81 -10.08
N ASN A 136 -5.30 11.11 -9.47
CA ASN A 136 -5.40 11.89 -8.24
C ASN A 136 -4.46 11.36 -7.14
N PHE A 137 -4.44 10.03 -6.94
CA PHE A 137 -3.53 9.39 -6.01
C PHE A 137 -2.06 9.51 -6.46
N GLY A 138 -1.80 9.43 -7.76
CA GLY A 138 -0.46 9.62 -8.33
C GLY A 138 0.21 10.94 -7.98
N ILE A 139 -0.55 12.04 -7.96
CA ILE A 139 -0.04 13.36 -7.55
C ILE A 139 0.38 13.35 -6.09
N VAL A 140 -0.47 12.81 -5.21
CA VAL A 140 -0.17 12.67 -3.77
C VAL A 140 1.06 11.79 -3.58
N SER A 141 1.11 10.64 -4.24
CA SER A 141 2.23 9.70 -4.23
C SER A 141 3.55 10.33 -4.70
N LEU A 142 3.52 11.13 -5.76
CA LEU A 142 4.72 11.83 -6.25
C LEU A 142 5.28 12.80 -5.21
N LEU A 143 4.40 13.54 -4.53
CA LEU A 143 4.78 14.48 -3.47
C LEU A 143 5.28 13.74 -2.22
N HIS A 144 4.62 12.64 -1.85
CA HIS A 144 5.03 11.74 -0.78
C HIS A 144 6.42 11.15 -1.03
N GLY A 145 6.78 10.96 -2.31
CA GLY A 145 8.06 10.36 -2.70
C GLY A 145 7.96 8.86 -2.96
N ASP A 146 6.78 8.39 -3.36
CA ASP A 146 6.61 7.04 -3.89
C ASP A 146 7.38 6.85 -5.21
N PHE A 147 7.66 5.58 -5.54
CA PHE A 147 8.40 5.24 -6.75
C PHE A 147 7.48 4.66 -7.83
N PHE A 148 7.57 5.23 -9.03
CA PHE A 148 6.80 4.81 -10.20
C PHE A 148 7.68 4.00 -11.16
N ILE A 149 7.42 2.70 -11.26
CA ILE A 149 8.14 1.79 -12.15
C ILE A 149 7.47 1.68 -13.51
N ARG A 150 8.22 1.95 -14.58
CA ARG A 150 7.78 1.69 -15.95
C ARG A 150 7.95 0.21 -16.30
N GLN A 151 6.83 -0.45 -16.63
CA GLN A 151 6.85 -1.84 -17.06
C GLN A 151 7.42 -1.99 -18.48
N GLY A 152 7.96 -3.17 -18.79
CA GLY A 152 8.48 -3.54 -20.11
C GLY A 152 9.94 -3.97 -20.08
N LYS A 153 10.33 -4.86 -21.00
CA LYS A 153 11.71 -5.39 -21.06
C LYS A 153 12.73 -4.27 -21.34
N ALA A 154 12.40 -3.35 -22.24
CA ALA A 154 13.30 -2.26 -22.66
C ALA A 154 13.67 -1.27 -21.54
N HIS A 155 12.83 -1.11 -20.52
CA HIS A 155 13.07 -0.16 -19.43
C HIS A 155 13.59 -0.83 -18.16
N ARG A 156 13.59 -2.18 -18.09
CA ARG A 156 13.79 -2.92 -16.84
C ARG A 156 15.05 -2.49 -16.11
N ASP A 157 16.20 -2.57 -16.77
CA ASP A 157 17.49 -2.33 -16.13
C ASP A 157 17.64 -0.87 -15.71
N GLN A 158 17.21 0.07 -16.58
CA GLN A 158 17.16 1.49 -16.27
C GLN A 158 16.28 1.79 -15.04
N GLN A 159 15.11 1.17 -14.93
CA GLN A 159 14.20 1.39 -13.81
C GLN A 159 14.77 0.86 -12.49
N LEU A 160 15.58 -0.21 -12.51
CA LEU A 160 16.26 -0.72 -11.33
C LEU A 160 17.35 0.26 -10.83
N VAL A 161 18.09 0.90 -11.74
CA VAL A 161 19.03 1.97 -11.38
C VAL A 161 18.29 3.17 -10.78
N LEU A 162 17.20 3.61 -11.42
CA LEU A 162 16.38 4.71 -10.91
C LEU A 162 15.77 4.40 -9.53
N LEU A 163 15.38 3.15 -9.29
CA LEU A 163 14.87 2.71 -8.00
C LEU A 163 15.96 2.85 -6.93
N LYS A 164 17.18 2.36 -7.20
CA LYS A 164 18.32 2.49 -6.28
C LYS A 164 18.57 3.97 -5.94
N ASP A 165 18.71 4.81 -6.96
CA ASP A 165 18.97 6.24 -6.78
C ASP A 165 17.86 6.94 -5.98
N HIS A 166 16.60 6.54 -6.20
CA HIS A 166 15.46 7.08 -5.47
C HIS A 166 15.48 6.67 -4.01
N LEU A 167 15.79 5.39 -3.71
CA LEU A 167 15.90 4.90 -2.33
C LEU A 167 17.00 5.66 -1.59
N ASP A 168 18.18 5.80 -2.20
CA ASP A 168 19.33 6.50 -1.61
C ASP A 168 19.00 7.98 -1.31
N LYS A 169 18.28 8.66 -2.21
CA LYS A 169 17.97 10.09 -2.08
C LYS A 169 16.76 10.38 -1.21
N HIS A 170 15.75 9.51 -1.20
CA HIS A 170 14.41 9.85 -0.70
C HIS A 170 13.85 8.93 0.37
N TYR A 171 14.34 7.70 0.53
CA TYR A 171 13.73 6.77 1.48
C TYR A 171 13.93 7.24 2.93
N ARG A 172 15.17 7.28 3.43
CA ARG A 172 15.45 7.70 4.82
C ARG A 172 15.34 9.21 5.02
N SER A 173 15.69 10.00 4.00
CA SER A 173 15.64 11.47 4.08
C SER A 173 14.21 12.02 4.19
N ARG A 174 13.20 11.24 3.78
CA ARG A 174 11.77 11.55 3.95
C ARG A 174 11.10 10.74 5.06
N ASP A 175 11.87 10.19 5.99
CA ASP A 175 11.37 9.43 7.14
C ASP A 175 10.49 8.23 6.74
N ARG A 176 10.87 7.51 5.67
CA ARG A 176 10.20 6.28 5.25
C ARG A 176 10.84 5.06 5.91
N LYS A 177 9.97 4.12 6.32
CA LYS A 177 10.35 2.87 6.99
C LYS A 177 9.76 1.63 6.31
N TRP A 178 8.65 1.75 5.59
CA TRP A 178 8.00 0.61 4.97
C TRP A 178 8.01 0.74 3.46
N ILE A 179 8.27 -0.36 2.74
CA ILE A 179 8.10 -0.41 1.28
C ILE A 179 7.05 -1.44 0.93
N VAL A 180 6.01 -1.02 0.23
CA VAL A 180 4.98 -1.94 -0.28
C VAL A 180 5.28 -2.29 -1.73
N LEU A 181 5.49 -3.58 -1.99
CA LEU A 181 5.82 -4.12 -3.29
C LEU A 181 4.87 -5.27 -3.69
N PHE A 182 4.39 -5.21 -4.92
CA PHE A 182 3.66 -6.29 -5.58
C PHE A 182 4.59 -7.00 -6.60
N PRO A 183 5.38 -8.01 -6.19
CA PRO A 183 6.43 -8.56 -7.04
C PRO A 183 5.88 -9.36 -8.24
N GLU A 184 4.59 -9.72 -8.28
CA GLU A 184 3.92 -10.25 -9.48
C GLU A 184 4.05 -9.32 -10.71
N GLY A 185 4.23 -8.01 -10.45
CA GLY A 185 4.45 -7.00 -11.48
C GLY A 185 3.21 -6.75 -12.35
N GLY A 186 2.03 -6.99 -11.81
CA GLY A 186 0.72 -6.72 -12.42
C GLY A 186 -0.37 -7.61 -11.83
N PHE A 187 -1.64 -7.29 -12.12
CA PHE A 187 -2.78 -8.09 -11.62
C PHE A 187 -2.74 -9.53 -12.14
N LEU A 188 -3.06 -10.48 -11.27
CA LEU A 188 -3.15 -11.91 -11.54
C LEU A 188 -3.86 -12.22 -12.86
N ARG A 189 -5.07 -11.65 -13.07
CA ARG A 189 -5.87 -11.87 -14.28
C ARG A 189 -5.11 -11.55 -15.58
N LYS A 190 -4.22 -10.55 -15.56
CA LYS A 190 -3.41 -10.15 -16.73
C LYS A 190 -2.11 -10.94 -16.86
N ARG A 191 -1.61 -11.52 -15.77
CA ARG A 191 -0.25 -12.10 -15.69
C ARG A 191 -0.25 -13.63 -15.68
N ARG A 192 -1.32 -14.26 -15.21
CA ARG A 192 -1.43 -15.71 -14.96
C ARG A 192 -0.96 -16.56 -16.14
N GLU A 193 -1.55 -16.40 -17.32
CA GLU A 193 -1.22 -17.21 -18.50
C GLU A 193 0.26 -17.08 -18.88
N THR A 194 0.78 -15.85 -18.93
CA THR A 194 2.19 -15.61 -19.24
C THR A 194 3.15 -16.15 -18.17
N SER A 195 2.74 -16.12 -16.90
CA SER A 195 3.49 -16.71 -15.78
C SER A 195 3.50 -18.23 -15.88
N GLN A 196 2.38 -18.86 -16.21
CA GLN A 196 2.28 -20.31 -16.36
C GLN A 196 3.08 -20.82 -17.57
N ALA A 197 3.06 -20.08 -18.68
CA ALA A 197 3.90 -20.38 -19.84
C ALA A 197 5.41 -20.29 -19.50
N PHE A 198 5.79 -19.29 -18.71
CA PHE A 198 7.16 -19.18 -18.20
C PHE A 198 7.49 -20.34 -17.25
N ALA A 199 6.59 -20.71 -16.34
CA ALA A 199 6.80 -21.81 -15.41
C ALA A 199 7.04 -23.13 -16.16
N LYS A 200 6.18 -23.46 -17.13
CA LYS A 200 6.30 -24.66 -17.98
C LYS A 200 7.61 -24.70 -18.77
N LYS A 201 8.11 -23.55 -19.24
CA LYS A 201 9.36 -23.49 -20.01
C LYS A 201 10.62 -23.72 -19.16
N ASN A 202 10.55 -23.42 -17.87
CA ASN A 202 11.71 -23.46 -16.96
C ASN A 202 11.54 -24.53 -15.86
N ASP A 203 10.63 -25.49 -16.05
CA ASP A 203 10.34 -26.56 -15.09
C ASP A 203 10.02 -26.06 -13.66
N LEU A 204 9.31 -24.93 -13.57
CA LEU A 204 8.87 -24.34 -12.31
C LEU A 204 7.41 -24.74 -11.97
N PRO A 205 7.01 -24.66 -10.69
CA PRO A 205 5.65 -25.01 -10.27
C PRO A 205 4.55 -24.23 -11.00
N PHE A 206 3.45 -24.93 -11.28
CA PHE A 206 2.27 -24.35 -11.91
C PHE A 206 1.37 -23.69 -10.85
N LEU A 207 1.31 -22.36 -10.85
CA LEU A 207 0.53 -21.56 -9.89
C LEU A 207 -0.76 -21.04 -10.54
N THR A 208 -1.87 -21.03 -9.80
CA THR A 208 -3.22 -20.69 -10.27
C THR A 208 -3.77 -19.43 -9.61
N HIS A 209 -3.52 -19.26 -8.31
CA HIS A 209 -4.02 -18.19 -7.47
C HIS A 209 -3.04 -17.03 -7.27
N VAL A 210 -1.77 -17.23 -7.65
CA VAL A 210 -0.74 -16.19 -7.76
C VAL A 210 0.09 -16.36 -9.04
N THR A 211 0.99 -15.41 -9.32
CA THR A 211 2.00 -15.54 -10.36
C THR A 211 3.42 -15.62 -9.80
N LEU A 212 4.34 -16.17 -10.59
CA LEU A 212 5.75 -16.21 -10.22
C LEU A 212 6.28 -14.77 -10.10
N PRO A 213 6.88 -14.43 -8.94
CA PRO A 213 7.30 -13.07 -8.64
C PRO A 213 8.51 -12.66 -9.46
N ARG A 214 8.66 -11.36 -9.71
CA ARG A 214 9.84 -10.77 -10.32
C ARG A 214 10.85 -10.38 -9.25
N LEU A 215 12.12 -10.72 -9.48
CA LEU A 215 13.21 -10.51 -8.52
C LEU A 215 13.72 -9.07 -8.43
N GLY A 216 13.75 -8.34 -9.55
CA GLY A 216 14.59 -7.13 -9.68
C GLY A 216 14.39 -6.06 -8.61
N ALA A 217 13.13 -5.65 -8.38
CA ALA A 217 12.84 -4.61 -7.38
C ALA A 217 13.16 -5.09 -5.95
N THR A 218 12.78 -6.31 -5.60
CA THR A 218 13.10 -6.95 -4.31
C THR A 218 14.60 -6.94 -4.06
N GLN A 219 15.39 -7.38 -5.05
CA GLN A 219 16.84 -7.42 -4.94
C GLN A 219 17.46 -6.03 -4.77
N VAL A 220 17.00 -5.03 -5.51
CA VAL A 220 17.49 -3.65 -5.36
C VAL A 220 17.16 -3.10 -3.98
N ILE A 221 15.93 -3.28 -3.51
CA ILE A 221 15.51 -2.83 -2.17
C ILE A 221 16.37 -3.48 -1.08
N LEU A 222 16.55 -4.80 -1.15
CA LEU A 222 17.39 -5.53 -0.19
C LEU A 222 18.82 -5.00 -0.24
N LYS A 223 19.47 -4.93 -1.41
CA LYS A 223 20.85 -4.44 -1.52
C LYS A 223 21.02 -2.98 -1.08
N SER A 224 20.03 -2.12 -1.31
CA SER A 224 20.09 -0.70 -0.94
C SER A 224 19.83 -0.47 0.55
N LEU A 225 18.97 -1.27 1.18
CA LEU A 225 18.47 -0.98 2.52
C LEU A 225 18.97 -1.94 3.60
N VAL A 226 19.33 -3.17 3.23
CA VAL A 226 20.06 -4.12 4.09
C VAL A 226 21.49 -3.61 4.18
N ALA A 227 21.78 -2.93 5.29
CA ALA A 227 23.11 -2.48 5.68
C ALA A 227 23.94 -1.75 4.60
N GLN A 228 23.60 -0.49 4.31
CA GLN A 228 24.58 0.55 3.95
C GLN A 228 25.59 0.84 5.10
N GLN A 229 25.83 -0.12 6.02
CA GLN A 229 26.74 0.01 7.17
C GLN A 229 28.18 -0.40 6.88
N GLU A 230 28.48 -1.09 5.76
CA GLU A 230 29.85 -1.55 5.49
C GLU A 230 30.80 -0.49 4.89
N ASN A 231 30.30 0.64 4.39
CA ASN A 231 31.14 1.68 3.75
C ASN A 231 30.99 3.06 4.43
N GLY A 232 31.33 3.16 5.72
CA GLY A 232 31.18 4.41 6.47
C GLY A 232 32.03 4.54 7.72
N THR A 233 33.30 4.12 7.69
CA THR A 233 34.32 4.58 8.65
C THR A 233 35.44 5.29 7.91
N PRO A 234 35.54 6.63 7.98
CA PRO A 234 36.82 7.28 8.11
C PRO A 234 37.17 7.26 9.60
N ALA A 235 38.28 6.61 9.93
CA ALA A 235 38.91 6.76 11.23
C ALA A 235 39.24 8.25 11.46
N GLY A 236 38.75 8.82 12.56
CA GLY A 236 39.22 10.12 13.04
C GLY A 236 38.17 10.95 13.79
N GLY A 237 38.34 11.04 15.12
CA GLY A 237 38.11 12.27 15.89
C GLY A 237 36.70 12.57 16.40
N ASP A 238 36.52 12.31 17.70
CA ASP A 238 35.80 13.08 18.72
C ASP A 238 34.27 13.34 18.67
N ALA A 239 33.71 13.09 19.87
CA ALA A 239 32.59 13.75 20.53
C ALA A 239 31.14 13.47 20.08
N MET A 240 30.47 12.64 20.88
CA MET A 240 29.09 12.76 21.36
C MET A 240 28.03 13.36 20.43
N VAL A 241 27.41 12.50 19.61
CA VAL A 241 25.95 12.49 19.39
C VAL A 241 25.52 11.04 19.24
N ALA A 242 24.88 10.46 20.26
CA ALA A 242 24.17 9.19 20.14
C ALA A 242 22.84 9.41 19.40
N GLU A 243 22.89 9.83 18.13
CA GLU A 243 21.75 9.68 17.24
C GLU A 243 21.64 8.19 16.94
N SER A 244 20.50 7.60 17.33
CA SER A 244 20.13 6.22 17.04
C SER A 244 20.47 5.88 15.59
N LYS A 245 21.61 5.20 15.36
CA LYS A 245 21.98 4.70 14.04
C LYS A 245 20.80 3.87 13.53
N SER A 246 20.26 4.22 12.36
CA SER A 246 19.19 3.41 11.75
C SER A 246 19.69 1.97 11.68
N LYS A 247 18.89 1.04 12.20
CA LYS A 247 19.18 -0.39 12.13
C LYS A 247 19.15 -0.90 10.68
N GLY A 248 18.69 -0.07 9.73
CA GLY A 248 18.43 -0.46 8.35
C GLY A 248 17.23 -1.39 8.24
N LEU A 249 17.01 -1.97 7.06
CA LEU A 249 15.91 -2.90 6.83
C LEU A 249 16.02 -4.11 7.76
N GLN A 250 15.04 -4.33 8.63
CA GLN A 250 15.04 -5.40 9.64
C GLN A 250 14.14 -6.57 9.28
N TRP A 251 13.08 -6.34 8.49
CA TRP A 251 12.01 -7.31 8.30
C TRP A 251 11.55 -7.41 6.84
N VAL A 252 11.14 -8.60 6.43
CA VAL A 252 10.32 -8.84 5.25
C VAL A 252 8.96 -9.37 5.69
N ILE A 253 7.90 -8.65 5.34
CA ILE A 253 6.52 -8.99 5.68
C ILE A 253 5.88 -9.60 4.44
N ASP A 254 5.71 -10.91 4.45
CA ASP A 254 5.01 -11.63 3.40
C ASP A 254 3.50 -11.57 3.65
N THR A 255 2.77 -10.93 2.74
CA THR A 255 1.34 -10.63 2.88
C THR A 255 0.52 -11.31 1.80
N THR A 256 -0.51 -12.05 2.21
CA THR A 256 -1.43 -12.74 1.31
C THR A 256 -2.84 -12.15 1.45
N ILE A 257 -3.29 -11.44 0.43
CA ILE A 257 -4.66 -10.95 0.30
C ILE A 257 -5.50 -12.03 -0.37
N ALA A 258 -6.63 -12.37 0.25
CA ALA A 258 -7.61 -13.30 -0.26
C ALA A 258 -9.00 -12.68 -0.24
N TYR A 259 -9.69 -12.75 -1.38
CA TYR A 259 -11.10 -12.36 -1.48
C TYR A 259 -11.99 -13.59 -1.45
N PRO A 260 -13.14 -13.57 -0.75
CA PRO A 260 -14.09 -14.69 -0.74
C PRO A 260 -14.43 -15.15 -2.16
N ASN A 261 -14.51 -16.47 -2.34
CA ASN A 261 -14.82 -17.13 -3.62
C ASN A 261 -13.85 -16.79 -4.77
N ALA A 262 -12.64 -16.31 -4.47
CA ALA A 262 -11.69 -15.82 -5.47
C ALA A 262 -12.30 -14.73 -6.39
N GLU A 263 -13.14 -13.85 -5.83
CA GLU A 263 -13.74 -12.72 -6.54
C GLU A 263 -13.18 -11.36 -6.06
N PRO A 264 -12.00 -10.93 -6.58
CA PRO A 264 -11.39 -9.67 -6.22
C PRO A 264 -12.30 -8.46 -6.39
N ILE A 265 -12.09 -7.45 -5.56
CA ILE A 265 -12.83 -6.20 -5.58
C ILE A 265 -11.97 -5.13 -6.26
N ASP A 266 -12.55 -4.40 -7.20
CA ASP A 266 -11.89 -3.23 -7.81
C ASP A 266 -12.17 -1.94 -7.03
N ILE A 267 -11.38 -0.92 -7.29
CA ILE A 267 -11.54 0.41 -6.69
C ILE A 267 -12.91 1.04 -7.00
N GLN A 268 -13.52 0.72 -8.14
CA GLN A 268 -14.85 1.21 -8.51
C GLN A 268 -15.91 0.65 -7.56
N THR A 269 -15.82 -0.64 -7.23
CA THR A 269 -16.67 -1.28 -6.24
C THR A 269 -16.50 -0.62 -4.87
N TRP A 270 -15.26 -0.34 -4.44
CA TRP A 270 -14.97 0.37 -3.18
C TRP A 270 -15.66 1.73 -3.12
N ILE A 271 -15.59 2.51 -4.20
CA ILE A 271 -16.20 3.83 -4.28
C ILE A 271 -17.73 3.72 -4.32
N LEU A 272 -18.27 2.97 -5.29
CA LEU A 272 -19.70 2.94 -5.61
C LEU A 272 -20.52 2.08 -4.64
N GLY A 273 -19.92 1.07 -4.00
CA GLY A 273 -20.63 0.23 -3.04
C GLY A 273 -21.71 -0.65 -3.68
N TYR A 274 -21.57 -1.05 -4.96
CA TYR A 274 -22.60 -1.82 -5.67
C TYR A 274 -22.54 -3.33 -5.44
N ARG A 275 -21.41 -3.89 -4.96
CA ARG A 275 -21.34 -5.28 -4.53
C ARG A 275 -21.86 -5.39 -3.09
N ARG A 276 -22.28 -6.60 -2.72
CA ARG A 276 -22.69 -6.87 -1.33
C ARG A 276 -21.50 -6.66 -0.39
N PRO A 277 -21.74 -6.18 0.85
CA PRO A 277 -20.72 -6.17 1.91
C PRO A 277 -19.98 -7.50 1.96
N THR A 278 -18.67 -7.44 2.09
CA THR A 278 -17.81 -8.62 2.04
C THR A 278 -16.55 -8.36 2.85
N VAL A 279 -15.95 -9.44 3.32
CA VAL A 279 -14.76 -9.42 4.17
C VAL A 279 -13.57 -9.84 3.32
N THR A 280 -12.58 -8.98 3.19
CA THR A 280 -11.28 -9.33 2.60
C THR A 280 -10.38 -9.90 3.70
N HIS A 281 -9.67 -10.97 3.41
CA HIS A 281 -8.81 -11.63 4.38
C HIS A 281 -7.35 -11.32 4.05
N VAL A 282 -6.56 -10.92 5.05
CA VAL A 282 -5.15 -10.60 4.89
C VAL A 282 -4.32 -11.42 5.87
N HIS A 283 -3.45 -12.28 5.34
CA HIS A 283 -2.56 -13.11 6.14
C HIS A 283 -1.14 -12.56 6.12
N TYR A 284 -0.52 -12.44 7.30
CA TYR A 284 0.84 -11.94 7.46
C TYR A 284 1.80 -13.04 7.92
N ARG A 285 3.01 -13.02 7.38
CA ARG A 285 4.17 -13.77 7.88
C ARG A 285 5.36 -12.84 7.94
N ILE A 286 6.07 -12.82 9.07
CA ILE A 286 7.18 -11.89 9.31
C ILE A 286 8.49 -12.66 9.31
N PHE A 287 9.41 -12.27 8.44
CA PHE A 287 10.74 -12.84 8.33
C PHE A 287 11.80 -11.82 8.77
N PRO A 288 12.65 -12.15 9.76
CA PRO A 288 13.85 -11.37 10.04
C PRO A 288 14.73 -11.27 8.81
N ILE A 289 15.36 -10.12 8.59
CA ILE A 289 16.21 -9.90 7.41
C ILE A 289 17.40 -10.85 7.35
N LYS A 290 17.91 -11.26 8.50
CA LYS A 290 18.99 -12.26 8.64
C LYS A 290 18.65 -13.63 8.04
N ASP A 291 17.35 -13.94 7.90
CA ASP A 291 16.87 -15.21 7.36
C ASP A 291 16.54 -15.09 5.86
N VAL A 292 16.75 -13.91 5.26
CA VAL A 292 16.52 -13.64 3.83
C VAL A 292 17.85 -13.73 3.09
N PRO A 293 17.99 -14.60 2.08
CA PRO A 293 19.24 -14.73 1.33
C PRO A 293 19.63 -13.45 0.59
N ALA A 294 20.91 -13.10 0.62
CA ALA A 294 21.46 -11.98 -0.14
C ALA A 294 21.86 -12.36 -1.57
N GLU A 295 22.27 -13.62 -1.77
CA GLU A 295 22.73 -14.12 -3.07
C GLU A 295 21.58 -14.22 -4.08
N PRO A 296 21.78 -13.80 -5.35
CA PRO A 296 20.68 -13.66 -6.32
C PRO A 296 19.88 -14.95 -6.57
N GLU A 297 20.55 -16.08 -6.70
CA GLU A 297 19.92 -17.38 -6.98
C GLU A 297 19.13 -17.85 -5.76
N ALA A 298 19.77 -17.89 -4.59
CA ALA A 298 19.11 -18.25 -3.33
C ALA A 298 17.94 -17.32 -2.99
N LEU A 299 18.04 -16.02 -3.28
CA LEU A 299 16.93 -15.08 -3.12
C LEU A 299 15.78 -15.36 -4.09
N THR A 300 16.09 -15.79 -5.31
CA THR A 300 15.08 -16.19 -6.31
C THR A 300 14.29 -17.39 -5.80
N ASP A 301 14.99 -18.43 -5.34
CA ASP A 301 14.37 -19.63 -4.81
C ASP A 301 13.55 -19.33 -3.55
N TRP A 302 14.10 -18.52 -2.64
CA TRP A 302 13.39 -18.06 -1.45
C TRP A 302 12.10 -17.30 -1.80
N LEU A 303 12.15 -16.40 -2.78
CA LEU A 303 11.01 -15.61 -3.21
C LEU A 303 9.97 -16.46 -3.94
N TYR A 304 10.39 -17.41 -4.78
CA TYR A 304 9.49 -18.40 -5.41
C TYR A 304 8.80 -19.26 -4.35
N GLN A 305 9.55 -19.73 -3.35
CA GLN A 305 9.00 -20.50 -2.25
C GLN A 305 7.93 -19.73 -1.49
N ARG A 306 8.12 -18.42 -1.24
CA ARG A 306 7.05 -17.60 -0.65
C ARG A 306 5.77 -17.62 -1.46
N PHE A 307 5.86 -17.52 -2.79
CA PHE A 307 4.69 -17.51 -3.68
C PHE A 307 4.06 -18.91 -3.86
N ILE A 308 4.83 -19.97 -3.79
CA ILE A 308 4.30 -21.35 -3.71
C ILE A 308 3.49 -21.51 -2.42
N GLU A 309 4.01 -21.05 -1.28
CA GLU A 309 3.26 -21.09 -0.02
C GLU A 309 2.00 -20.21 -0.08
N LYS A 310 2.03 -19.06 -0.78
CA LYS A 310 0.81 -18.26 -1.03
C LYS A 310 -0.22 -19.03 -1.84
N GLU A 311 0.19 -19.78 -2.85
CA GLU A 311 -0.68 -20.64 -3.64
C GLU A 311 -1.42 -21.64 -2.75
N ASP A 312 -0.70 -22.28 -1.83
CA ASP A 312 -1.26 -23.25 -0.89
C ASP A 312 -2.20 -22.57 0.12
N LEU A 313 -1.81 -21.41 0.67
CA LEU A 313 -2.63 -20.62 1.58
C LEU A 313 -3.95 -20.21 0.93
N LEU A 314 -3.90 -19.71 -0.31
CA LEU A 314 -5.08 -19.32 -1.07
C LEU A 314 -5.94 -20.52 -1.46
N SER A 315 -5.32 -21.63 -1.88
CA SER A 315 -6.02 -22.88 -2.18
C SER A 315 -6.78 -23.42 -0.98
N HIS A 316 -6.16 -23.38 0.21
CA HIS A 316 -6.81 -23.77 1.45
C HIS A 316 -7.95 -22.80 1.81
N PHE A 317 -7.71 -21.49 1.69
CA PHE A 317 -8.71 -20.47 1.98
C PHE A 317 -9.95 -20.60 1.07
N TYR A 318 -9.76 -20.79 -0.24
CA TYR A 318 -10.90 -20.93 -1.16
C TYR A 318 -11.69 -22.23 -0.97
N LYS A 319 -11.08 -23.27 -0.36
CA LYS A 319 -11.78 -24.53 -0.03
C LYS A 319 -12.50 -24.46 1.32
N THR A 320 -11.97 -23.73 2.29
CA THR A 320 -12.43 -23.81 3.70
C THR A 320 -13.06 -22.52 4.23
N GLY A 321 -12.79 -21.37 3.59
CA GLY A 321 -13.20 -20.04 4.06
C GLY A 321 -12.28 -19.43 5.13
N ALA A 322 -11.20 -20.11 5.51
CA ALA A 322 -10.23 -19.63 6.50
C ALA A 322 -8.79 -19.96 6.09
N PHE A 323 -7.80 -19.25 6.63
CA PHE A 323 -6.40 -19.64 6.48
C PHE A 323 -6.08 -20.84 7.40
N PRO A 324 -5.09 -21.68 7.05
CA PRO A 324 -4.75 -22.84 7.86
C PRO A 324 -4.20 -22.42 9.24
N PRO A 325 -4.46 -23.19 10.30
CA PRO A 325 -3.91 -22.92 11.63
C PRO A 325 -2.39 -23.11 11.64
N LEU A 326 -1.72 -22.40 12.56
CA LEU A 326 -0.32 -22.68 12.88
C LEU A 326 -0.17 -24.08 13.46
N GLN A 327 1.01 -24.67 13.28
CA GLN A 327 1.31 -26.02 13.73
C GLN A 327 1.08 -26.14 15.26
N GLY A 328 0.17 -27.03 15.67
CA GLY A 328 -0.23 -27.20 17.07
C GLY A 328 -1.48 -26.41 17.51
N GLN A 329 -2.09 -25.60 16.64
CA GLN A 329 -3.36 -24.93 16.92
C GLN A 329 -4.54 -25.67 16.27
N ALA A 330 -5.65 -25.80 17.00
CA ALA A 330 -6.87 -26.41 16.48
C ALA A 330 -7.65 -25.49 15.53
N LYS A 331 -7.47 -24.16 15.64
CA LYS A 331 -8.11 -23.14 14.80
C LYS A 331 -7.15 -21.99 14.53
N ALA A 332 -7.20 -21.45 13.31
CA ALA A 332 -6.47 -20.26 12.96
C ALA A 332 -7.05 -19.06 13.72
N ILE A 333 -6.17 -18.27 14.32
CA ILE A 333 -6.54 -17.04 15.01
C ILE A 333 -6.69 -15.94 13.98
N SER A 334 -7.80 -15.22 14.04
CA SER A 334 -8.08 -14.07 13.20
C SER A 334 -8.46 -12.85 14.03
N ARG A 335 -8.19 -11.67 13.49
CA ARG A 335 -8.54 -10.39 14.11
C ARG A 335 -9.30 -9.55 13.11
N GLU A 336 -10.51 -9.13 13.48
CA GLU A 336 -11.21 -8.09 12.73
C GLU A 336 -10.46 -6.77 12.85
N MET A 337 -10.18 -6.16 11.72
CA MET A 337 -9.60 -4.82 11.69
C MET A 337 -10.68 -3.78 11.95
N THR A 338 -10.36 -2.77 12.76
CA THR A 338 -11.32 -1.73 13.16
C THR A 338 -10.86 -0.35 12.71
N LEU A 339 -11.76 0.43 12.10
CA LEU A 339 -11.60 1.87 11.91
C LEU A 339 -12.54 2.64 12.84
N SER A 340 -12.01 3.69 13.48
CA SER A 340 -12.81 4.57 14.32
C SER A 340 -13.68 5.48 13.44
N ASN A 341 -15.00 5.33 13.51
CA ASN A 341 -15.95 6.19 12.82
C ASN A 341 -15.80 7.66 13.24
N LEU A 342 -15.57 7.92 14.53
CA LEU A 342 -15.34 9.27 15.02
C LEU A 342 -14.10 9.89 14.39
N TRP A 343 -13.01 9.13 14.32
CA TRP A 343 -11.78 9.58 13.66
C TRP A 343 -12.01 9.87 12.18
N LEU A 344 -12.71 8.97 11.46
CA LEU A 344 -13.06 9.18 10.06
C LEU A 344 -13.91 10.44 9.86
N ILE A 345 -14.87 10.72 10.75
CA ILE A 345 -15.65 11.95 10.67
C ILE A 345 -14.75 13.18 10.88
N VAL A 346 -13.88 13.16 11.89
CA VAL A 346 -12.95 14.26 12.17
C VAL A 346 -12.06 14.58 10.98
N ILE A 347 -11.40 13.59 10.38
CA ILE A 347 -10.52 13.84 9.22
C ILE A 347 -11.29 14.38 8.02
N GLN A 348 -12.53 13.92 7.79
CA GLN A 348 -13.35 14.39 6.69
C GLN A 348 -13.77 15.84 6.94
N SER A 349 -14.23 16.16 8.14
CA SER A 349 -14.55 17.54 8.53
C SER A 349 -13.34 18.47 8.37
N LEU A 350 -12.15 18.05 8.79
CA LEU A 350 -10.92 18.83 8.61
C LEU A 350 -10.59 19.05 7.12
N ALA A 351 -10.78 18.06 6.26
CA ALA A 351 -10.55 18.23 4.82
C ALA A 351 -11.52 19.23 4.19
N PHE A 352 -12.82 19.16 4.53
CA PHE A 352 -13.80 20.12 4.02
C PHE A 352 -13.57 21.53 4.57
N LEU A 353 -13.28 21.68 5.87
CA LEU A 353 -12.92 22.97 6.46
C LEU A 353 -11.66 23.56 5.83
N SER A 354 -10.65 22.73 5.58
CA SER A 354 -9.44 23.12 4.87
C SER A 354 -9.75 23.60 3.45
N GLY A 355 -10.58 22.88 2.70
CA GLY A 355 -11.00 23.29 1.36
C GLY A 355 -11.70 24.65 1.35
N VAL A 356 -12.62 24.88 2.30
CA VAL A 356 -13.30 26.18 2.47
C VAL A 356 -12.31 27.28 2.84
N MET A 357 -11.39 27.02 3.76
CA MET A 357 -10.35 27.97 4.16
C MET A 357 -9.51 28.40 2.94
N TRP A 358 -9.01 27.46 2.14
CA TRP A 358 -8.23 27.78 0.94
C TRP A 358 -9.04 28.55 -0.09
N TYR A 359 -10.30 28.19 -0.29
CA TYR A 359 -11.19 28.95 -1.17
C TYR A 359 -11.33 30.41 -0.72
N CYS A 360 -11.59 30.66 0.56
CA CYS A 360 -11.68 32.01 1.11
C CYS A 360 -10.37 32.80 0.95
N ILE A 361 -9.23 32.15 1.18
CA ILE A 361 -7.89 32.76 0.98
C ILE A 361 -7.72 33.18 -0.48
N PHE A 362 -8.01 32.30 -1.45
CA PHE A 362 -7.89 32.64 -2.87
C PHE A 362 -8.86 33.72 -3.31
N GLN A 363 -10.10 33.68 -2.80
CA GLN A 363 -11.09 34.72 -3.08
C GLN A 363 -10.62 36.09 -2.58
N TYR A 364 -10.06 36.14 -1.37
CA TYR A 364 -9.49 37.38 -0.83
C TYR A 364 -8.35 37.92 -1.71
N PHE A 365 -7.38 37.06 -2.08
CA PHE A 365 -6.29 37.47 -2.97
C PHE A 365 -6.78 37.93 -4.34
N TYR A 366 -7.81 37.27 -4.89
CA TYR A 366 -8.40 37.67 -6.16
C TYR A 366 -8.99 39.09 -6.07
N HIS A 367 -9.77 39.38 -5.04
CA HIS A 367 -10.34 40.72 -4.81
C HIS A 367 -9.30 41.81 -4.51
N CYS A 368 -8.13 41.44 -3.96
CA CYS A 368 -7.06 42.41 -3.71
C CYS A 368 -6.21 42.71 -4.97
N LEU A 369 -6.14 41.78 -5.92
CA LEU A 369 -5.26 41.86 -7.09
C LEU A 369 -5.99 42.29 -8.38
N PHE A 370 -7.29 42.03 -8.47
CA PHE A 370 -8.16 42.36 -9.60
C PHE A 370 -9.41 43.08 -9.10
#